data_AF-A0A0K2RCW2-F1
#
_entry.id   AF-A0A0K2RCW2-F1
#
_cell.length_a   1.000
_cell.length_b   1.000
_cell.length_c   1.000
_cell.angle_alpha   90.00
_cell.angle_beta   90.00
_cell.angle_gamma   90.00
#
_symmetry.space_group_name_H-M   'P 1'
#
loop_
_entity.id
_entity.type
_entity.pdbx_description
1 polymer ?
#
loop_
_entity_poly.entity_id
_entity_poly.type
_entity_poly.pdbx_seq_one_letter_code
_entity_poly.pdbx_strand_id
1 'polypeptide(L)'
;MDRTTYSSSIWNHILQDQLEVSEDEFWACVDDGALPARGMASPPALAIPLALVWQLTHTVGLNERDVARMTKEQAVQAINDYWMSQGGGQDD
;
A
#
# COMPACT_ATOMS: atom_id res chain seq x y z
N MET A 1 20.68 -31.53 1.56
CA MET A 1 19.21 -31.58 1.44
C MET A 1 18.88 -32.64 0.41
N ASP A 2 18.27 -33.74 0.84
CA ASP A 2 17.90 -34.86 -0.02
C ASP A 2 16.70 -34.47 -0.88
N ARG A 3 16.83 -34.57 -2.22
CA ARG A 3 15.81 -34.13 -3.19
C ARG A 3 14.80 -35.23 -3.54
N THR A 4 14.92 -36.39 -2.91
CA THR A 4 14.16 -37.61 -3.25
C THR A 4 12.79 -37.71 -2.58
N THR A 5 12.50 -36.87 -1.58
CA THR A 5 11.27 -36.97 -0.76
C THR A 5 10.08 -36.19 -1.33
N TYR A 6 10.31 -35.27 -2.28
CA TYR A 6 9.23 -34.50 -2.90
C TYR A 6 8.97 -35.03 -4.31
N SER A 7 7.77 -35.58 -4.53
CA SER A 7 7.35 -36.00 -5.86
C SER A 7 7.27 -34.80 -6.80
N SER A 8 7.52 -35.00 -8.10
CA SER A 8 7.41 -33.94 -9.11
C SER A 8 6.03 -33.25 -9.10
N SER A 9 4.99 -33.95 -8.63
CA SER A 9 3.64 -33.42 -8.43
C SER A 9 3.57 -32.33 -7.35
N ILE A 10 4.27 -32.52 -6.21
CA ILE A 10 4.35 -31.50 -5.15
C ILE A 10 5.11 -30.27 -5.62
N TRP A 11 6.18 -30.45 -6.39
CA TRP A 11 6.90 -29.33 -6.97
C TRP A 11 6.01 -28.54 -7.92
N ASN A 12 5.33 -29.19 -8.86
CA ASN A 12 4.39 -28.50 -9.76
C ASN A 12 3.31 -27.71 -9.00
N HIS A 13 2.76 -28.27 -7.93
CA HIS A 13 1.76 -27.59 -7.10
C HIS A 13 2.33 -26.35 -6.38
N ILE A 14 3.55 -26.42 -5.84
CA ILE A 14 4.21 -25.27 -5.22
C ILE A 14 4.49 -24.17 -6.25
N LEU A 15 4.93 -24.55 -7.45
CA LEU A 15 5.27 -23.61 -8.51
C LEU A 15 4.04 -22.85 -9.04
N GLN A 16 2.93 -23.56 -9.25
CA GLN A 16 1.72 -22.98 -9.84
C GLN A 16 0.84 -22.27 -8.79
N ASP A 17 0.58 -22.91 -7.65
CA ASP A 17 -0.47 -22.46 -6.73
C ASP A 17 0.04 -21.61 -5.56
N GLN A 18 1.34 -21.65 -5.25
CA GLN A 18 1.90 -20.92 -4.10
C GLN A 18 2.74 -19.71 -4.51
N LEU A 19 3.32 -19.73 -5.70
CA LEU A 19 4.19 -18.67 -6.18
C LEU A 19 3.50 -17.72 -7.16
N GLU A 20 2.32 -18.02 -7.73
CA GLU A 20 1.65 -17.12 -8.68
C GLU A 20 2.58 -16.58 -9.79
N VAL A 21 3.49 -17.41 -10.32
CA VAL A 21 4.40 -17.06 -11.43
C VAL A 21 4.26 -18.06 -12.56
N SER A 22 4.58 -17.63 -13.79
CA SER A 22 4.68 -18.56 -14.91
C SER A 22 5.89 -19.49 -14.75
N GLU A 23 5.88 -20.62 -15.46
CA GLU A 23 7.01 -21.55 -15.50
C GLU A 23 8.29 -20.87 -16.02
N ASP A 24 8.17 -20.05 -17.06
CA ASP A 24 9.30 -19.30 -17.63
C ASP A 24 9.89 -18.32 -16.62
N GLU A 25 9.04 -17.60 -15.88
CA GLU A 25 9.47 -16.66 -14.85
C GLU A 25 10.17 -17.39 -13.69
N PHE A 26 9.66 -18.56 -13.31
CA PHE A 26 10.30 -19.41 -12.30
C PHE A 26 11.71 -19.86 -12.72
N TRP A 27 11.88 -20.40 -13.93
CA TRP A 27 13.21 -20.86 -14.37
C TRP A 27 14.18 -19.71 -14.60
N ALA A 28 13.73 -18.56 -15.10
CA ALA A 28 14.54 -17.34 -15.15
C ALA A 28 15.00 -16.91 -13.74
N CYS A 29 14.16 -17.07 -12.71
CA CYS A 29 14.58 -16.83 -11.32
C CYS A 29 15.64 -17.82 -10.84
N VAL A 30 15.46 -19.11 -11.14
CA VAL A 30 16.31 -20.19 -10.63
C VAL A 30 17.67 -20.21 -11.33
N ASP A 31 17.69 -20.09 -12.65
CA ASP A 31 18.88 -20.28 -13.47
C ASP A 31 19.65 -18.96 -13.65
N ASP A 32 18.94 -17.85 -13.85
CA ASP A 32 19.55 -16.55 -14.19
C ASP A 32 19.54 -15.54 -13.02
N GLY A 33 18.90 -15.88 -11.90
CA GLY A 33 18.74 -14.99 -10.76
C GLY A 33 17.84 -13.77 -11.04
N ALA A 34 17.07 -13.80 -12.14
CA ALA A 34 16.15 -12.73 -12.51
C ALA A 34 14.93 -12.77 -11.58
N LEU A 35 14.83 -11.83 -10.63
CA LEU A 35 13.75 -11.85 -9.65
C LEU A 35 12.38 -11.60 -10.31
N PRO A 36 11.34 -12.34 -9.89
CA PRO A 36 9.99 -12.13 -10.41
C PRO A 36 9.50 -10.76 -9.96
N ALA A 37 8.54 -10.20 -10.68
CA ALA A 37 7.94 -8.91 -10.32
C ALA A 37 7.07 -9.06 -9.05
N ARG A 38 7.72 -9.13 -7.88
CA ARG A 38 7.08 -9.26 -6.57
C ARG A 38 7.27 -7.98 -5.78
N GLY A 39 6.32 -7.07 -5.94
CA GLY A 39 6.32 -5.82 -5.20
C GLY A 39 5.04 -5.06 -5.41
N MET A 40 4.51 -4.52 -4.30
CA MET A 40 3.44 -3.53 -4.31
C MET A 40 3.84 -2.38 -5.24
N ALA A 41 2.86 -1.87 -6.00
CA ALA A 41 2.98 -0.60 -6.71
C ALA A 41 3.70 0.41 -5.81
N SER A 42 4.66 1.13 -6.38
CA SER A 42 5.43 2.16 -5.65
C SER A 42 4.45 2.98 -4.80
N PRO A 43 4.64 3.08 -3.47
CA PRO A 43 3.74 3.86 -2.65
C PRO A 43 3.63 5.25 -3.29
N PRO A 44 2.42 5.75 -3.54
CA PRO A 44 2.27 6.98 -4.29
C PRO A 44 3.12 8.05 -3.60
N ALA A 45 3.97 8.73 -4.38
CA ALA A 45 5.01 9.63 -3.87
C ALA A 45 4.46 10.77 -2.98
N LEU A 46 3.13 10.93 -2.94
CA LEU A 46 2.39 11.97 -2.23
C LEU A 46 1.25 11.39 -1.36
N ALA A 47 1.46 10.23 -0.73
CA ALA A 47 0.48 9.67 0.19
C ALA A 47 0.24 10.60 1.41
N ILE A 48 -1.03 10.77 1.78
CA ILE A 48 -1.41 11.49 3.00
C ILE A 48 -1.08 10.61 4.22
N PRO A 49 -0.38 11.12 5.25
CA PRO A 49 -0.12 10.36 6.46
C PRO A 49 -1.42 9.89 7.14
N LEU A 50 -1.46 8.65 7.62
CA LEU A 50 -2.64 8.06 8.26
C LEU A 50 -3.22 8.91 9.40
N ALA A 51 -2.34 9.49 10.23
CA ALA A 51 -2.77 10.37 11.31
C ALA A 51 -3.57 11.59 10.80
N LEU A 52 -3.15 12.17 9.67
CA LEU A 52 -3.86 13.29 9.04
C LEU A 52 -5.19 12.85 8.44
N VAL A 53 -5.25 11.66 7.82
CA VAL A 53 -6.53 11.07 7.37
C VAL A 53 -7.51 10.91 8.53
N TRP A 54 -7.03 10.41 9.67
CA TRP A 54 -7.85 10.24 10.86
C TRP A 54 -8.40 11.58 11.37
N GLN A 55 -7.57 12.62 11.45
CA GLN A 55 -8.01 13.97 11.86
C GLN A 55 -9.03 14.57 10.88
N LEU A 56 -8.80 14.45 9.58
CA LEU A 56 -9.73 14.98 8.57
C LEU A 56 -11.09 14.28 8.62
N THR A 57 -11.11 12.99 8.92
CA THR A 57 -12.36 12.21 9.00
C THR A 57 -13.09 12.38 10.32
N HIS A 58 -12.37 12.39 11.45
CA HIS A 58 -12.99 12.36 12.79
C HIS A 58 -13.07 13.74 13.45
N THR A 59 -12.20 14.68 13.09
CA THR A 59 -12.18 16.05 13.66
C THR A 59 -12.85 17.04 12.72
N VAL A 60 -12.46 17.05 11.44
CA VAL A 60 -13.05 17.94 10.43
C VAL A 60 -14.37 17.39 9.90
N GLY A 61 -14.57 16.07 9.94
CA GLY A 61 -15.81 15.42 9.49
C GLY A 61 -15.88 15.17 7.98
N LEU A 62 -14.76 15.20 7.27
CA LEU A 62 -14.71 14.93 5.83
C LEU A 62 -14.92 13.43 5.55
N ASN A 63 -15.53 13.13 4.40
CA ASN A 63 -15.68 11.74 3.97
C ASN A 63 -14.33 11.15 3.54
N GLU A 64 -14.10 9.88 3.87
CA GLU A 64 -12.86 9.17 3.52
C GLU A 64 -12.58 9.15 2.01
N ARG A 65 -13.62 9.08 1.16
CA ARG A 65 -13.47 9.15 -0.30
C ARG A 65 -12.97 10.50 -0.79
N ASP A 66 -13.33 11.57 -0.09
CA ASP A 66 -12.89 12.93 -0.43
C ASP A 66 -11.44 13.12 0.02
N VAL A 67 -11.09 12.64 1.21
CA VAL A 67 -9.70 12.63 1.71
C VAL A 67 -8.78 11.81 0.80
N ALA A 68 -9.23 10.66 0.31
CA ALA A 68 -8.44 9.80 -0.59
C ALA A 68 -8.12 10.46 -1.96
N ARG A 69 -8.85 11.50 -2.34
CA ARG A 69 -8.63 12.27 -3.58
C ARG A 69 -7.77 13.51 -3.36
N MET A 70 -7.45 13.84 -2.11
CA MET A 70 -6.64 15.00 -1.79
C MET A 70 -5.17 14.74 -2.09
N THR A 71 -4.47 15.79 -2.50
CA THR A 71 -3.02 15.85 -2.35
C THR A 71 -2.67 16.09 -0.87
N LYS A 72 -1.42 15.83 -0.51
CA LYS A 72 -0.91 16.15 0.84
C LYS A 72 -1.12 17.63 1.18
N GLU A 73 -0.90 18.53 0.23
CA GLU A 73 -1.04 19.98 0.43
C GLU A 73 -2.49 20.36 0.71
N GLN A 74 -3.44 19.77 -0.02
CA GLN A 74 -4.87 19.98 0.21
C GLN A 74 -5.30 19.47 1.59
N ALA A 75 -4.82 18.30 1.99
CA ALA A 75 -5.08 17.71 3.31
C ALA A 75 -4.54 18.59 4.45
N VAL A 76 -3.33 19.14 4.29
CA VAL A 76 -2.73 20.08 5.25
C VAL A 76 -3.49 21.40 5.30
N GLN A 77 -3.92 21.94 4.16
CA GLN A 77 -4.69 23.18 4.14
C GLN A 77 -6.04 23.01 4.85
N ALA A 78 -6.76 21.91 4.58
CA ALA A 78 -8.07 21.65 5.17
C ALA A 78 -8.03 21.57 6.71
N ILE A 79 -7.02 20.90 7.28
CA ILE A 79 -6.89 20.83 8.74
C ILE A 79 -6.50 22.18 9.34
N ASN A 80 -5.67 22.98 8.66
CA ASN A 80 -5.31 24.31 9.11
C ASN A 80 -6.52 25.27 9.11
N ASP A 81 -7.32 25.26 8.04
CA ASP A 81 -8.53 26.08 7.91
C ASP A 81 -9.53 25.75 9.03
N TYR A 82 -9.70 24.47 9.35
CA TYR A 82 -10.53 24.04 10.48
C TYR A 82 -10.04 24.65 11.79
N TRP A 83 -8.75 24.53 12.12
CA TRP A 83 -8.21 25.07 13.38
C TRP A 83 -8.24 26.61 13.44
N MET A 84 -8.01 27.29 12.31
CA MET A 84 -8.14 28.75 12.24
C MET A 84 -9.58 29.22 12.46
N SER A 85 -10.57 28.48 11.94
CA SER A 85 -11.98 28.82 12.16
C SER A 85 -12.45 28.52 13.60
N GLN A 86 -11.91 27.49 14.25
CA GLN A 86 -12.22 27.16 15.66
C GLN A 86 -11.52 28.10 16.65
N GLY A 87 -10.28 28.52 16.34
CA GLY A 87 -9.48 29.41 17.18
C GLY A 87 -9.98 30.87 17.23
N GLY A 88 -10.98 31.24 16.43
CA GLY A 88 -11.62 32.57 16.48
C GLY A 88 -12.83 32.65 17.43
N GLY A 89 -13.18 31.57 18.14
CA GLY A 89 -14.37 31.48 19.00
C GLY A 89 -14.08 31.30 20.49
N GLN A 90 -12.83 31.47 20.94
CA GLN A 90 -12.45 31.34 22.34
C GLN A 90 -11.69 32.58 22.81
N ASP A 91 -12.39 33.72 22.84
CA ASP A 91 -12.06 34.92 23.60
C ASP A 91 -13.36 35.77 23.70
N ASP A 92 -14.25 35.41 24.64
CA ASP A 92 -15.25 36.29 25.30
C ASP A 92 -15.89 35.59 26.51
#